data_AF-A0A6L9KB90-F1
#
_entry.id   AF-A0A6L9KB90-F1
#
_cell.length_a   1.000
_cell.length_b   1.000
_cell.length_c   1.000
_cell.angle_alpha   90.00
_cell.angle_beta   90.00
_cell.angle_gamma   90.00
#
_symmetry.space_group_name_H-M   'P 1'
#
loop_
_entity.id
_entity.type
_entity.pdbx_description
1 polymer ?
#
loop_
_entity_poly.entity_id
_entity_poly.type
_entity_poly.pdbx_seq_one_letter_code
_entity_poly.pdbx_strand_id
1 'polypeptide(L)'
;FMNFSVDGINLRDLFQMHPINLSVAVWVGFIALFGIATNDGVIMGTYIHQVFEARHPATVHDVREAVVSAGMKRVRPAMMTTAVAVIALLPVLSSTGKGSDIMIPMAIPMFGGMVIQVMTVFVVPLFQSMWRERAVSRHRQSEVQSTNNQFNDEKSGI
;
A
#
# COMPACT_ATOMS: atom_id res chain seq x y z
N PHE A 1 -23.45 17.02 -11.66
CA PHE A 1 -23.74 15.71 -11.03
C PHE A 1 -23.30 15.79 -9.58
N MET A 2 -24.15 15.36 -8.63
CA MET A 2 -24.20 15.70 -7.18
C MET A 2 -24.81 17.07 -6.85
N ASN A 3 -26.14 17.08 -6.72
CA ASN A 3 -26.95 18.20 -6.22
C ASN A 3 -27.76 17.72 -5.00
N PHE A 4 -27.06 17.19 -3.99
CA PHE A 4 -27.66 16.78 -2.73
C PHE A 4 -27.32 17.81 -1.66
N SER A 5 -28.36 18.44 -1.12
CA SER A 5 -28.30 19.37 -0.01
C SER A 5 -28.53 18.60 1.29
N VAL A 6 -27.54 18.55 2.17
CA VAL A 6 -27.74 18.16 3.57
C VAL A 6 -27.46 19.41 4.39
N ASP A 7 -28.49 19.90 5.08
CA ASP A 7 -28.42 21.02 6.02
C ASP A 7 -28.13 22.42 5.42
N GLY A 8 -28.56 22.67 4.18
CA GLY A 8 -28.53 24.02 3.57
C GLY A 8 -27.20 24.42 2.92
N ILE A 9 -26.18 23.58 2.96
CA ILE A 9 -24.91 23.75 2.24
C ILE A 9 -24.84 22.79 1.05
N ASN A 10 -24.64 23.36 -0.16
CA ASN A 10 -24.46 22.57 -1.36
C ASN A 10 -23.15 21.79 -1.29
N LEU A 11 -23.19 20.46 -1.42
CA LEU A 11 -21.98 19.62 -1.55
C LEU A 11 -21.06 20.11 -2.67
N ARG A 12 -21.60 20.78 -3.68
CA ARG A 12 -20.86 21.38 -4.80
C ARG A 12 -20.02 22.60 -4.40
N ASP A 13 -20.52 23.41 -3.46
CA ASP A 13 -19.79 24.55 -2.89
C ASP A 13 -18.74 24.08 -1.86
N LEU A 14 -19.07 23.02 -1.10
CA LEU A 14 -18.13 22.35 -0.20
C LEU A 14 -16.95 21.69 -0.96
N PHE A 15 -17.21 21.12 -2.14
CA PHE A 15 -16.17 20.50 -2.98
C PHE A 15 -15.52 21.45 -3.99
N GLN A 16 -15.83 22.75 -3.96
CA GLN A 16 -15.31 23.77 -4.88
C GLN A 16 -15.06 23.23 -6.30
N MET A 17 -16.10 22.69 -6.92
CA MET A 17 -15.99 22.08 -8.26
C MET A 17 -15.94 23.19 -9.35
N HIS A 18 -14.93 24.05 -9.26
CA HIS A 18 -14.46 24.92 -10.32
C HIS A 18 -13.40 24.17 -11.13
N PRO A 19 -13.19 24.51 -12.42
CA PRO A 19 -12.06 23.99 -13.19
C PRO A 19 -10.77 24.40 -12.50
N ILE A 20 -10.22 23.50 -11.69
CA ILE A 20 -8.91 23.71 -11.09
C ILE A 20 -7.93 23.60 -12.25
N ASN A 21 -7.31 24.72 -12.62
CA ASN A 21 -6.17 24.66 -13.53
C ASN A 21 -5.14 23.71 -12.90
N LEU A 22 -4.68 22.71 -13.67
CA LEU A 22 -3.57 21.85 -13.23
C LEU A 22 -2.39 22.77 -12.87
N SER A 23 -2.24 23.01 -11.58
CA SER A 23 -1.35 24.02 -11.02
C SER A 23 -0.16 23.33 -10.37
N VAL A 24 0.91 24.08 -10.16
CA VAL A 24 2.09 23.63 -9.38
C VAL A 24 1.66 23.08 -8.02
N ALA A 25 0.61 23.65 -7.41
CA ALA A 25 0.00 23.15 -6.18
C ALA A 25 -0.43 21.68 -6.27
N VAL A 26 -1.09 21.26 -7.35
CA VAL A 26 -1.52 19.87 -7.53
C VAL A 26 -0.31 18.92 -7.60
N TRP A 27 0.75 19.32 -8.30
CA TRP A 27 2.00 18.56 -8.39
C TRP A 27 2.70 18.41 -7.03
N VAL A 28 2.70 19.45 -6.20
CA VAL A 28 3.23 19.36 -4.83
C VAL A 28 2.42 18.33 -4.01
N GLY A 29 1.10 18.28 -4.18
CA GLY A 29 0.25 17.26 -3.56
C GLY A 29 0.64 15.82 -3.95
N PHE A 30 0.98 15.60 -5.22
CA PHE A 30 1.49 14.30 -5.68
C PHE A 30 2.85 13.94 -5.09
N ILE A 31 3.76 14.92 -4.94
CA ILE A 31 5.06 14.70 -4.30
C ILE A 31 4.88 14.29 -2.83
N ALA A 32 3.98 14.97 -2.10
CA ALA A 32 3.65 14.61 -0.73
C ALA A 32 3.09 13.18 -0.63
N LEU A 33 2.17 12.81 -1.53
CA LEU A 33 1.61 11.46 -1.62
C LEU A 33 2.70 10.42 -1.90
N PHE A 34 3.65 10.71 -2.78
CA PHE A 34 4.76 9.82 -3.08
C PHE A 34 5.62 9.53 -1.83
N GLY A 35 5.87 10.54 -1.00
CA GLY A 35 6.57 10.38 0.28
C GLY A 35 5.83 9.44 1.23
N ILE A 36 4.51 9.62 1.36
CA ILE A 36 3.66 8.76 2.20
C ILE A 36 3.65 7.32 1.67
N ALA A 37 3.49 7.14 0.36
CA ALA A 37 3.51 5.82 -0.27
C ALA A 37 4.86 5.10 -0.09
N THR A 38 5.97 5.85 -0.17
CA THR A 38 7.31 5.29 0.04
C THR A 38 7.51 4.87 1.50
N ASN A 39 7.08 5.68 2.46
CA ASN A 39 7.13 5.34 3.88
C ASN A 39 6.37 4.04 4.18
N ASP A 40 5.15 3.90 3.65
CA ASP A 40 4.35 2.68 3.78
C ASP A 40 5.01 1.47 3.11
N GLY A 41 5.67 1.67 1.96
CA GLY A 41 6.43 0.63 1.26
C GLY A 41 7.64 0.14 2.04
N VAL A 42 8.42 1.07 2.62
CA VAL A 42 9.59 0.75 3.46
C VAL A 42 9.17 0.01 4.72
N ILE A 43 8.10 0.44 5.40
CA ILE A 43 7.55 -0.27 6.56
C ILE A 43 7.19 -1.71 6.18
N MET A 44 6.54 -1.92 5.03
CA MET A 44 6.19 -3.26 4.56
C MET A 44 7.43 -4.12 4.29
N GLY A 45 8.43 -3.58 3.59
CA GLY A 45 9.68 -4.29 3.29
C GLY A 45 10.37 -4.77 4.56
N THR A 46 10.51 -3.87 5.54
CA THR A 46 11.11 -4.19 6.84
C THR A 46 10.30 -5.23 7.61
N TYR A 47 8.96 -5.11 7.59
CA TYR A 47 8.08 -6.05 8.30
C TYR A 47 8.20 -7.47 7.73
N ILE A 48 8.20 -7.58 6.40
CA ILE A 48 8.39 -8.84 5.71
C ILE A 48 9.75 -9.43 6.07
N HIS A 49 10.81 -8.62 6.03
CA HIS A 49 12.17 -9.07 6.34
C HIS A 49 12.26 -9.63 7.77
N GLN A 50 11.75 -8.90 8.75
CA GLN A 50 11.71 -9.33 10.16
C GLN A 50 10.92 -10.63 10.37
N VAL A 51 9.76 -10.78 9.70
CA VAL A 51 8.97 -12.02 9.80
C VAL A 51 9.70 -13.19 9.16
N PHE A 52 10.44 -12.96 8.07
CA PHE A 52 11.21 -14.00 7.40
C PHE A 52 12.42 -14.44 8.22
N GLU A 53 13.14 -13.49 8.81
CA GLU A 53 14.30 -13.73 9.67
C GLU A 53 13.89 -14.41 10.99
N ALA A 54 12.72 -14.07 11.54
CA ALA A 54 12.22 -14.70 12.76
C ALA A 54 11.68 -16.13 12.55
N ARG A 55 11.12 -16.46 11.39
CA ARG A 55 10.45 -17.75 11.15
C ARG A 55 11.22 -18.75 10.28
N HIS A 56 12.26 -18.34 9.55
CA HIS A 56 13.01 -19.20 8.60
C HIS A 56 12.11 -20.20 7.84
N PRO A 57 11.07 -19.74 7.12
CA PRO A 57 10.05 -20.64 6.58
C PRO A 57 10.63 -21.48 5.42
N ALA A 58 10.75 -22.79 5.64
CA ALA A 58 11.24 -23.76 4.66
C ALA A 58 10.14 -24.30 3.73
N THR A 59 8.86 -24.12 4.09
CA THR A 59 7.72 -24.73 3.40
C THR A 59 6.74 -23.69 2.84
N VAL A 60 6.09 -23.99 1.71
CA VAL A 60 5.07 -23.14 1.07
C VAL A 60 3.94 -22.72 2.05
N HIS A 61 3.56 -23.64 2.95
CA HIS A 61 2.52 -23.41 3.95
C HIS A 61 2.94 -22.37 5.00
N ASP A 62 4.18 -22.44 5.47
CA ASP A 62 4.75 -21.49 6.45
C ASP A 62 4.91 -20.10 5.84
N VAL A 63 5.23 -20.03 4.55
CA VAL A 63 5.31 -18.77 3.81
C VAL A 63 3.94 -18.11 3.70
N ARG A 64 2.88 -18.88 3.42
CA ARG A 64 1.50 -18.37 3.38
C ARG A 64 1.06 -17.86 4.75
N GLU A 65 1.34 -18.61 5.80
CA GLU A 65 1.00 -18.20 7.17
C GLU A 65 1.79 -16.95 7.61
N ALA A 66 3.07 -16.89 7.28
CA ALA A 66 3.92 -15.72 7.52
C ALA A 66 3.38 -14.47 6.79
N VAL A 67 2.98 -14.58 5.51
CA VAL A 67 2.40 -13.47 4.74
C VAL A 67 1.08 -13.00 5.33
N VAL A 68 0.20 -13.91 5.74
CA VAL A 68 -1.07 -13.56 6.40
C VAL A 68 -0.81 -12.84 7.72
N SER A 69 0.13 -13.35 8.53
CA SER A 69 0.51 -12.70 9.79
C SER A 69 1.11 -11.31 9.60
N ALA A 70 1.94 -11.13 8.56
CA ALA A 70 2.52 -9.85 8.18
C ALA A 70 1.44 -8.88 7.65
N GLY A 71 0.51 -9.36 6.83
CA GLY A 71 -0.61 -8.59 6.31
C GLY A 71 -1.53 -8.07 7.42
N MET A 72 -1.88 -8.92 8.38
CA MET A 72 -2.68 -8.55 9.56
C MET A 72 -2.03 -7.43 10.38
N LYS A 73 -0.72 -7.50 10.56
CA LYS A 73 0.04 -6.49 11.31
C LYS A 73 0.18 -5.15 10.56
N ARG A 74 0.03 -5.14 9.23
CA ARG A 74 0.02 -3.92 8.39
C ARG A 74 -1.30 -3.14 8.44
N VAL A 75 -2.45 -3.82 8.57
CA VAL A 75 -3.77 -3.16 8.55
C VAL A 75 -3.83 -2.05 9.60
N ARG A 76 -3.25 -2.27 10.78
CA ARG A 76 -3.21 -1.29 11.88
C ARG A 76 -2.46 0.00 11.50
N PRO A 77 -1.17 -0.02 11.09
CA PRO A 77 -0.47 1.16 10.61
C PRO A 77 -1.16 1.85 9.43
N ALA A 78 -1.60 1.11 8.41
CA ALA A 78 -2.18 1.70 7.21
C ALA A 78 -3.46 2.47 7.52
N MET A 79 -4.37 1.88 8.32
CA MET A 79 -5.60 2.54 8.75
C MET A 79 -5.33 3.76 9.62
N MET A 80 -4.30 3.71 10.47
CA MET A 80 -3.89 4.86 11.30
C MET A 80 -3.46 6.04 10.42
N THR A 81 -2.58 5.81 9.43
CA THR A 81 -2.10 6.86 8.51
C THR A 81 -3.26 7.46 7.72
N THR A 82 -4.12 6.63 7.13
CA THR A 82 -5.30 7.10 6.39
C THR A 82 -6.24 7.91 7.28
N ALA A 83 -6.53 7.44 8.50
CA ALA A 83 -7.42 8.14 9.42
C ALA A 83 -6.87 9.52 9.82
N VAL A 84 -5.58 9.59 10.18
CA VAL A 84 -4.92 10.85 10.54
C VAL A 84 -4.92 11.81 9.36
N ALA A 85 -4.62 11.34 8.15
CA ALA A 85 -4.64 12.16 6.95
C ALA A 85 -6.04 12.70 6.63
N VAL A 86 -7.08 11.86 6.68
CA VAL A 86 -8.45 12.29 6.43
C VAL A 86 -8.90 13.32 7.47
N ILE A 87 -8.61 13.10 8.75
CA ILE A 87 -8.93 14.05 9.83
C ILE A 87 -8.19 15.38 9.63
N ALA A 88 -6.92 15.34 9.23
CA ALA A 88 -6.11 16.53 8.98
C ALA A 88 -6.58 17.32 7.74
N LEU A 89 -7.04 16.62 6.70
CA LEU A 89 -7.46 17.23 5.44
C LEU A 89 -8.91 17.76 5.48
N LEU A 90 -9.78 17.19 6.33
CA LEU A 90 -11.17 17.65 6.48
C LEU A 90 -11.31 19.18 6.69
N PRO A 91 -10.63 19.81 7.66
CA PRO A 91 -10.74 21.26 7.85
C PRO A 91 -10.10 22.06 6.72
N VAL A 92 -9.06 21.53 6.08
CA VAL A 92 -8.38 22.18 4.94
C VAL A 92 -9.30 22.24 3.73
N LEU A 93 -10.02 21.15 3.45
CA LEU A 93 -10.98 21.07 2.34
C LEU A 93 -12.24 21.91 2.60
N SER A 94 -12.65 22.05 3.86
CA SER A 94 -13.82 22.88 4.23
C SER A 94 -13.49 24.38 4.39
N SER A 95 -12.23 24.78 4.36
CA SER A 95 -11.82 26.17 4.62
C SER A 95 -11.97 27.03 3.36
N THR A 96 -12.75 28.10 3.49
CA THR A 96 -12.97 29.14 2.45
C THR A 96 -12.24 30.46 2.77
N GLY A 97 -11.26 30.42 3.69
CA GLY A 97 -10.47 31.59 4.10
C GLY A 97 -9.35 31.97 3.13
N LYS A 98 -8.65 33.09 3.43
CA LYS A 98 -7.46 33.51 2.64
C LYS A 98 -6.41 32.39 2.60
N GLY A 99 -6.04 31.95 1.39
CA GLY A 99 -5.08 30.86 1.16
C GLY A 99 -5.71 29.51 0.77
N SER A 100 -7.03 29.38 0.80
CA SER A 100 -7.76 28.18 0.32
C SER A 100 -7.42 27.84 -1.13
N ASP A 101 -7.22 28.86 -1.97
CA ASP A 101 -6.98 28.71 -3.42
C ASP A 101 -5.69 27.94 -3.76
N ILE A 102 -4.75 27.85 -2.82
CA ILE A 102 -3.48 27.14 -3.00
C ILE A 102 -3.49 25.81 -2.21
N MET A 103 -4.08 25.80 -1.01
CA MET A 103 -4.11 24.60 -0.17
C MET A 103 -5.09 23.52 -0.66
N ILE A 104 -6.27 23.90 -1.16
CA ILE A 104 -7.28 22.93 -1.62
C ILE A 104 -6.74 22.11 -2.81
N PRO A 105 -6.15 22.71 -3.86
CA PRO A 105 -5.55 21.95 -4.96
C PRO A 105 -4.42 21.00 -4.54
N MET A 106 -3.64 21.35 -3.50
CA MET A 106 -2.62 20.46 -2.92
C MET A 106 -3.24 19.27 -2.18
N ALA A 107 -4.36 19.49 -1.48
CA ALA A 107 -5.01 18.50 -0.63
C ALA A 107 -5.77 17.40 -1.41
N ILE A 108 -6.33 17.74 -2.58
CA ILE A 108 -7.17 16.82 -3.37
C ILE A 108 -6.42 15.53 -3.78
N PRO A 109 -5.19 15.57 -4.36
CA PRO A 109 -4.44 14.36 -4.70
C PRO A 109 -4.14 13.50 -3.47
N MET A 110 -3.75 14.12 -2.35
CA MET A 110 -3.47 13.40 -1.10
C MET A 110 -4.71 12.66 -0.59
N PHE A 111 -5.87 13.32 -0.57
CA PHE A 111 -7.13 12.69 -0.17
C PHE A 111 -7.49 11.51 -1.07
N GLY A 112 -7.39 11.68 -2.40
CA GLY A 112 -7.61 10.59 -3.35
C GLY A 112 -6.65 9.41 -3.14
N GLY A 113 -5.37 9.71 -2.89
CA GLY A 113 -4.35 8.71 -2.56
C GLY A 113 -4.68 7.88 -1.33
N MET A 114 -5.13 8.53 -0.27
CA MET A 114 -5.51 7.85 0.98
C MET A 114 -6.67 6.87 0.77
N VAL A 115 -7.65 7.23 -0.06
CA VAL A 115 -8.75 6.33 -0.43
C VAL A 115 -8.23 5.11 -1.19
N ILE A 116 -7.34 5.31 -2.16
CA ILE A 116 -6.69 4.21 -2.89
C ILE A 116 -5.83 3.35 -1.95
N GLN A 117 -5.15 3.97 -0.99
CA GLN A 117 -4.29 3.29 -0.02
C GLN A 117 -5.07 2.28 0.82
N VAL A 118 -6.28 2.62 1.28
CA VAL A 118 -7.18 1.67 1.97
C VAL A 118 -7.50 0.47 1.09
N MET A 119 -7.79 0.68 -0.20
CA MET A 119 -7.98 -0.43 -1.14
C MET A 119 -6.72 -1.32 -1.25
N THR A 120 -5.53 -0.72 -1.30
CA THR A 120 -4.28 -1.48 -1.43
C THR A 120 -3.91 -2.32 -0.19
N VAL A 121 -4.51 -2.05 0.97
CA VAL A 121 -4.33 -2.90 2.17
C VAL A 121 -4.78 -4.35 1.88
N PHE A 122 -5.82 -4.51 1.06
CA PHE A 122 -6.32 -5.82 0.61
C PHE A 122 -5.55 -6.40 -0.59
N VAL A 123 -5.07 -5.54 -1.50
CA VAL A 123 -4.38 -5.98 -2.73
C VAL A 123 -2.98 -6.55 -2.43
N VAL A 124 -2.26 -5.96 -1.49
CA VAL A 124 -0.89 -6.37 -1.15
C VAL A 124 -0.77 -7.81 -0.62
N PRO A 125 -1.60 -8.31 0.33
CA PRO A 125 -1.50 -9.70 0.77
C PRO A 125 -1.75 -10.70 -0.37
N LEU A 126 -2.65 -10.37 -1.32
CA LEU A 126 -2.87 -11.18 -2.52
C LEU A 126 -1.62 -11.22 -3.41
N PHE A 127 -1.02 -10.06 -3.68
CA PHE A 127 0.21 -9.97 -4.47
C PHE A 127 1.40 -10.67 -3.80
N GLN A 128 1.54 -10.55 -2.49
CA GLN A 128 2.59 -11.23 -1.72
C GLN A 128 2.42 -12.75 -1.74
N SER A 129 1.19 -13.28 -1.62
CA SER A 129 0.92 -14.72 -1.76
C SER A 129 1.36 -15.21 -3.15
N MET A 130 0.94 -14.51 -4.21
CA MET A 130 1.28 -14.88 -5.59
C MET A 130 2.77 -14.82 -5.91
N TRP A 131 3.48 -13.77 -5.47
CA TRP A 131 4.92 -13.67 -5.67
C TRP A 131 5.65 -14.78 -4.91
N ARG A 132 5.31 -14.99 -3.64
CA ARG A 132 6.02 -15.95 -2.79
C ARG A 132 5.76 -17.41 -3.17
N GLU A 133 4.56 -17.75 -3.62
CA GLU A 133 4.27 -19.07 -4.21
C GLU A 133 5.16 -19.34 -5.45
N ARG A 134 5.36 -18.33 -6.30
CA ARG A 134 6.28 -18.42 -7.43
C ARG A 134 7.74 -18.53 -7.01
N ALA A 135 8.14 -17.86 -5.93
CA ALA A 135 9.51 -17.92 -5.41
C ALA A 135 9.85 -19.29 -4.80
N VAL A 136 8.94 -19.86 -3.99
CA VAL A 136 9.15 -21.18 -3.37
C VAL A 136 9.16 -22.30 -4.42
N SER A 137 8.33 -22.21 -5.47
CA SER A 137 8.33 -23.18 -6.56
C SER A 137 9.67 -23.25 -7.31
N ARG A 138 10.43 -22.16 -7.37
CA ARG A 138 11.78 -22.15 -7.96
C ARG A 138 12.83 -22.77 -7.04
N HIS A 139 12.79 -22.47 -5.74
CA HIS A 139 13.74 -23.05 -4.78
C HIS A 139 13.55 -24.57 -4.59
N ARG A 140 12.30 -25.06 -4.59
CA ARG A 140 12.02 -26.50 -4.51
C ARG A 140 12.54 -27.26 -5.74
N GLN A 141 12.53 -26.62 -6.93
CA GLN A 141 13.14 -27.20 -8.12
C GLN A 141 14.67 -27.27 -8.02
N SER A 142 15.31 -26.26 -7.42
CA SER A 142 16.77 -26.26 -7.21
C SER A 142 17.22 -27.33 -6.21
N GLU A 143 16.48 -27.52 -5.11
CA GLU A 143 16.78 -28.54 -4.10
C GLU A 143 16.57 -29.96 -4.63
N VAL A 144 15.45 -30.21 -5.32
CA VAL A 144 15.16 -31.51 -5.93
C VAL A 144 16.18 -31.84 -7.04
N GLN A 145 16.66 -30.85 -7.80
CA GLN A 145 17.71 -31.06 -8.80
C GLN A 145 19.05 -31.42 -8.16
N SER A 146 19.39 -30.82 -7.03
CA SER A 146 20.65 -31.06 -6.31
C SER A 146 20.70 -32.47 -5.71
N THR A 147 19.60 -32.91 -5.08
CA THR A 147 19.47 -34.29 -4.56
C THR A 147 19.47 -35.33 -5.68
N ASN A 148 18.85 -35.04 -6.82
CA ASN A 148 18.78 -35.98 -7.95
C ASN A 148 20.13 -36.10 -8.70
N ASN A 149 20.94 -35.03 -8.74
CA ASN A 149 22.30 -35.10 -9.28
C ASN A 149 23.25 -35.89 -8.36
N GLN A 150 23.15 -35.73 -7.04
CA GLN A 150 23.96 -36.50 -6.08
C GLN A 150 23.67 -38.00 -6.16
N PHE A 151 22.40 -38.38 -6.33
CA PHE A 151 22.00 -39.79 -6.47
C PHE A 151 22.46 -40.42 -7.79
N ASN A 152 22.62 -39.62 -8.85
CA ASN A 152 23.15 -40.09 -10.13
C ASN A 152 24.68 -40.23 -10.12
N ASP A 153 25.40 -39.35 -9.41
CA ASP A 153 26.86 -39.49 -9.23
C ASP A 153 27.23 -40.73 -8.38
N GLU A 154 26.43 -41.05 -7.34
CA GLU A 154 26.65 -42.25 -6.52
C GLU A 154 26.39 -43.56 -7.29
N LYS A 155 25.48 -43.55 -8.27
CA LYS A 155 25.24 -44.69 -9.18
C LYS A 155 26.26 -44.82 -10.33
N SER A 156 27.01 -43.77 -10.65
CA SER A 156 28.02 -43.77 -11.72
C SER A 156 29.39 -44.27 -11.25
N GLY A 157 29.60 -44.41 -9.94
CA GLY A 157 30.87 -44.81 -9.33
C GLY A 157 30.98 -46.30 -8.94
N ILE A 158 30.01 -47.14 -9.32
CA ILE A 158 29.99 -48.59 -9.06
C ILE A 158 29.95 -49.36 -10.37
#